data_AF-A0A7J7VM17-F1
#
_entry.id   AF-A0A7J7VM17-F1
#
_cell.length_a   1.000
_cell.length_b   1.000
_cell.length_c   1.000
_cell.angle_alpha   90.00
_cell.angle_beta   90.00
_cell.angle_gamma   90.00
#
_symmetry.space_group_name_H-M   'P 1'
#
loop_
_entity.id
_entity.type
_entity.pdbx_description
1 polymer ?
#
loop_
_entity_poly.entity_id
_entity_poly.type
_entity_poly.pdbx_seq_one_letter_code
_entity_poly.pdbx_strand_id
1 'polypeptide(L)'
;MEGGSGGGDSSSPGGSGGAQQRELERMAEVLVTGEQLRLRLHEEKVIKDRRHHLKTYPNCFVAKELIDWLIEHKEASDRETAIKLMQKLADRGIIHHVCDEHKEFKDVKLFYRFRKDDGTFPLDNEVKAFMRGQRLYEKLMSPENTLLQPREEEGVKYERTFMASEFLDWLVQEGEATTRKEAEQLCHRLMEYGIIQHVSNKHPFVDSNLLYQFRMNFRRRRRLMELLNEKSSSQETHDSPFCLRKQSHDNRKSTSFMSGRSVPLLSQSHDFVF
;
A
#
# COMPACT_ATOMS: atom_id res chain seq x y z
N MET A 1 28.99 56.12 -1.48
CA MET A 1 29.34 55.39 -0.25
C MET A 1 28.02 55.24 0.50
N GLU A 2 27.21 54.23 0.15
CA GLU A 2 27.21 52.88 0.77
C GLU A 2 26.97 52.99 2.28
N GLY A 3 26.03 52.31 2.94
CA GLY A 3 25.01 51.30 2.68
C GLY A 3 24.20 51.22 4.01
N GLY A 4 23.19 50.38 4.24
CA GLY A 4 22.58 49.29 3.51
C GLY A 4 21.32 48.85 4.29
N SER A 5 20.36 48.31 3.56
CA SER A 5 19.11 47.75 4.06
C SER A 5 19.35 46.46 4.85
N GLY A 6 18.79 46.37 6.07
CA GLY A 6 18.67 45.11 6.81
C GLY A 6 17.35 44.42 6.48
N GLY A 7 17.37 43.52 5.49
CA GLY A 7 16.29 42.56 5.25
C GLY A 7 16.42 41.39 6.23
N GLY A 8 15.39 41.19 7.06
CA GLY A 8 15.28 40.00 7.89
C GLY A 8 14.71 38.84 7.07
N ASP A 9 15.57 37.88 6.72
CA ASP A 9 15.14 36.61 6.14
C ASP A 9 14.43 35.78 7.21
N SER A 10 13.13 35.59 7.02
CA SER A 10 12.32 34.60 7.73
C SER A 10 12.48 33.26 7.02
N SER A 11 13.34 32.40 7.56
CA SER A 11 13.49 31.02 7.12
C SER A 11 12.29 30.19 7.60
N SER A 12 11.44 29.82 6.64
CA SER A 12 10.34 28.88 6.85
C SER A 12 10.86 27.43 6.96
N PRO A 13 10.50 26.64 7.99
CA PRO A 13 10.86 25.23 8.09
C PRO A 13 9.80 24.37 7.39
N GLY A 14 9.83 24.30 6.06
CA GLY A 14 8.83 23.58 5.25
C GLY A 14 9.44 22.53 4.32
N GLY A 15 10.05 21.47 4.84
CA GLY A 15 10.66 20.42 3.99
C GLY A 15 10.82 19.02 4.59
N SER A 16 10.65 18.86 5.90
CA SER A 16 10.92 17.58 6.60
C SER A 16 9.78 16.55 6.46
N GLY A 17 8.53 16.97 6.67
CA GLY A 17 7.39 16.04 6.75
C GLY A 17 7.11 15.24 5.47
N GLY A 18 7.34 15.83 4.29
CA GLY A 18 7.11 15.14 3.02
C GLY A 18 8.13 14.05 2.71
N ALA A 19 9.37 14.17 3.19
CA ALA A 19 10.40 13.15 2.97
C ALA A 19 10.17 11.92 3.85
N GLN A 20 9.87 12.14 5.13
CA GLN A 20 9.53 11.08 6.07
C GLN A 20 8.29 10.30 5.62
N GLN A 21 7.25 11.01 5.19
CA GLN A 21 6.02 10.39 4.69
C GLN A 21 6.27 9.46 3.48
N ARG A 22 7.11 9.89 2.53
CA ARG A 22 7.47 9.05 1.37
C ARG A 22 8.27 7.82 1.76
N GLU A 23 9.12 7.92 2.79
CA GLU A 23 9.87 6.77 3.28
C GLU A 23 8.95 5.75 3.97
N LEU A 24 7.98 6.20 4.77
CA LEU A 24 6.95 5.34 5.37
C LEU A 24 6.15 4.60 4.30
N GLU A 25 5.71 5.31 3.26
CA GLU A 25 4.99 4.71 2.12
C GLU A 25 5.85 3.65 1.42
N ARG A 26 7.12 3.96 1.12
CA ARG A 26 8.06 3.01 0.52
C ARG A 26 8.33 1.79 1.39
N MET A 27 8.49 1.99 2.70
CA MET A 27 8.70 0.89 3.64
C MET A 27 7.47 -0.02 3.67
N ALA A 28 6.29 0.56 3.78
CA ALA A 28 5.04 -0.18 3.79
C ALA A 28 4.79 -0.95 2.49
N GLU A 29 5.19 -0.39 1.35
CA GLU A 29 5.18 -1.09 0.06
C GLU A 29 6.06 -2.33 0.06
N VAL A 30 7.27 -2.22 0.59
CA VAL A 30 8.20 -3.35 0.70
C VAL A 30 7.64 -4.43 1.64
N LEU A 31 7.05 -4.03 2.77
CA LEU A 31 6.42 -4.95 3.73
C LEU A 31 5.25 -5.72 3.11
N VAL A 32 4.31 -5.02 2.47
CA VAL A 32 3.12 -5.63 1.84
C VAL A 32 3.54 -6.55 0.70
N THR A 33 4.47 -6.11 -0.15
CA THR A 33 4.93 -6.91 -1.29
C THR A 33 5.70 -8.15 -0.81
N GLY A 34 6.52 -8.02 0.23
CA GLY A 34 7.23 -9.14 0.84
C GLY A 34 6.27 -10.19 1.41
N GLU A 35 5.19 -9.76 2.09
CA GLU A 35 4.17 -10.68 2.61
C GLU A 35 3.38 -11.36 1.49
N GLN A 36 2.98 -10.63 0.44
CA GLN A 36 2.29 -11.20 -0.72
C GLN A 36 3.15 -12.25 -1.42
N LEU A 37 4.45 -12.00 -1.56
CA LEU A 37 5.40 -12.96 -2.10
C LEU A 37 5.50 -14.20 -1.19
N ARG A 38 5.65 -14.01 0.13
CA ARG A 38 5.72 -15.11 1.11
C ARG A 38 4.52 -16.04 0.99
N LEU A 39 3.30 -15.49 0.96
CA LEU A 39 2.07 -16.28 0.87
C LEU A 39 2.02 -17.12 -0.40
N ARG A 40 2.38 -16.56 -1.56
CA ARG A 40 2.44 -17.29 -2.84
C ARG A 40 3.47 -18.40 -2.84
N LEU A 41 4.66 -18.14 -2.29
CA LEU A 41 5.72 -19.14 -2.22
C LEU A 41 5.36 -20.32 -1.28
N HIS A 42 4.53 -20.07 -0.25
CA HIS A 42 3.94 -21.14 0.58
C HIS A 42 2.86 -21.93 -0.15
N GLU A 43 1.98 -21.24 -0.89
CA GLU A 43 0.92 -21.84 -1.70
C GLU A 43 1.53 -22.78 -2.76
N GLU A 44 2.56 -22.31 -3.46
CA GLU A 44 3.24 -23.04 -4.54
C GLU A 44 4.35 -23.99 -4.04
N LYS A 45 4.50 -24.18 -2.72
CA LYS A 45 5.46 -25.11 -2.09
C LYS A 45 6.93 -24.86 -2.47
N VAL A 46 7.27 -23.63 -2.82
CA VAL A 46 8.66 -23.17 -2.94
C VAL A 46 9.29 -23.08 -1.56
N ILE A 47 8.54 -22.55 -0.58
CA ILE A 47 8.89 -22.60 0.83
C ILE A 47 8.50 -23.97 1.39
N LYS A 48 9.49 -24.67 1.95
CA LYS A 48 9.34 -25.99 2.56
C LYS A 48 10.57 -26.36 3.37
N ASP A 49 10.42 -27.37 4.22
CA ASP A 49 11.51 -27.93 5.00
C ASP A 49 12.56 -28.57 4.08
N ARG A 50 13.84 -28.27 4.30
CA ARG A 50 14.95 -28.87 3.57
C ARG A 50 15.99 -29.42 4.54
N ARG A 51 16.58 -30.55 4.19
CA ARG A 51 17.67 -31.16 4.94
C ARG A 51 18.98 -30.94 4.21
N HIS A 52 19.99 -30.47 4.92
CA HIS A 52 21.36 -30.37 4.42
C HIS A 52 22.31 -30.93 5.48
N HIS A 53 23.12 -31.92 5.08
CA HIS A 53 23.82 -32.82 5.99
C HIS A 53 22.88 -33.49 7.02
N LEU A 54 23.11 -33.22 8.30
CA LEU A 54 22.36 -33.76 9.44
C LEU A 54 21.43 -32.73 10.07
N LYS A 55 21.25 -31.55 9.45
CA LYS A 55 20.39 -30.47 9.95
C LYS A 55 19.19 -30.27 9.04
N THR A 56 18.02 -30.14 9.66
CA THR A 56 16.77 -29.74 9.00
C THR A 56 16.57 -28.24 9.16
N TYR A 57 16.28 -27.57 8.05
CA TYR A 57 15.97 -26.16 7.97
C TYR A 57 14.49 -26.04 7.61
N PRO A 58 13.61 -25.74 8.60
CA PRO A 58 12.20 -25.60 8.32
C PRO A 58 11.89 -24.32 7.54
N ASN A 59 10.78 -24.32 6.81
CA ASN A 59 10.21 -23.16 6.12
C ASN A 59 11.26 -22.31 5.36
N CYS A 60 12.17 -22.95 4.64
CA CYS A 60 13.20 -22.24 3.86
C CYS A 60 12.92 -22.31 2.36
N PHE A 61 13.72 -21.60 1.58
CA PHE A 61 13.77 -21.67 0.12
C PHE A 61 15.22 -21.62 -0.37
N VAL A 62 15.50 -22.21 -1.53
CA VAL A 62 16.81 -22.13 -2.18
C VAL A 62 16.83 -20.87 -3.03
N ALA A 63 17.85 -20.01 -2.88
CA ALA A 63 17.90 -18.76 -3.62
C ALA A 63 17.83 -18.97 -5.14
N LYS A 64 18.59 -19.93 -5.67
CA LYS A 64 18.53 -20.26 -7.11
C LYS A 64 17.13 -20.66 -7.59
N GLU A 65 16.44 -21.52 -6.85
CA GLU A 65 15.07 -21.96 -7.18
C GLU A 65 14.09 -20.79 -7.12
N LEU A 66 14.25 -19.89 -6.14
CA LEU A 66 13.42 -18.70 -6.05
C LEU A 66 13.65 -17.74 -7.23
N ILE A 67 14.90 -17.54 -7.66
CA ILE A 67 15.22 -16.69 -8.82
C ILE A 67 14.59 -17.26 -10.09
N ASP A 68 14.67 -18.58 -10.29
CA ASP A 68 14.02 -19.28 -11.41
C ASP A 68 12.50 -19.05 -11.38
N TRP A 69 11.89 -19.23 -10.21
CA TRP A 69 10.47 -19.02 -9.98
C TRP A 69 10.03 -17.57 -10.29
N LEU A 70 10.80 -16.58 -9.86
CA LEU A 70 10.50 -15.15 -10.09
C LEU A 70 10.50 -14.81 -11.59
N ILE A 71 11.41 -15.39 -12.36
CA ILE A 71 11.46 -15.18 -13.82
C ILE A 71 10.28 -15.88 -14.50
N GLU A 72 10.02 -17.15 -14.15
CA GLU A 72 8.92 -17.93 -14.71
C GLU A 72 7.56 -17.26 -14.49
N HIS A 73 7.36 -16.68 -13.30
CA HIS A 73 6.12 -15.98 -12.92
C HIS A 73 6.08 -14.52 -13.36
N LYS A 74 7.09 -14.04 -14.11
CA LYS A 74 7.21 -12.66 -14.61
C LYS A 74 7.21 -11.61 -13.49
N GLU A 75 7.71 -11.98 -12.31
CA GLU A 75 7.95 -11.07 -11.19
C GLU A 75 9.28 -10.31 -11.35
N ALA A 76 10.19 -10.85 -12.16
CA ALA A 76 11.45 -10.23 -12.58
C ALA A 76 11.71 -10.47 -14.08
N SER A 77 12.38 -9.52 -14.74
CA SER A 77 12.77 -9.62 -16.15
C SER A 77 13.95 -10.56 -16.39
N ASP A 78 14.85 -10.63 -15.42
CA ASP A 78 16.13 -11.35 -15.49
C ASP A 78 16.63 -11.66 -14.07
N ARG A 79 17.71 -12.46 -14.00
CA ARG A 79 18.28 -12.90 -12.71
C ARG A 79 18.86 -11.74 -11.91
N GLU A 80 19.43 -10.74 -12.55
CA GLU A 80 20.03 -9.58 -11.87
C GLU A 80 18.95 -8.74 -11.17
N THR A 81 17.86 -8.49 -11.87
CA THR A 81 16.67 -7.83 -11.36
C THR A 81 16.07 -8.60 -10.20
N ALA A 82 15.96 -9.93 -10.32
CA ALA A 82 15.46 -10.79 -9.26
C ALA A 82 16.37 -10.72 -8.01
N ILE A 83 17.70 -10.73 -8.17
CA ILE A 83 18.66 -10.56 -7.06
C ILE A 83 18.47 -9.20 -6.39
N LYS A 84 18.34 -8.10 -7.15
CA LYS A 84 18.11 -6.75 -6.59
C LYS A 84 16.81 -6.69 -5.77
N LEU A 85 15.75 -7.33 -6.27
CA LEU A 85 14.47 -7.42 -5.56
C LEU A 85 14.60 -8.17 -4.23
N MET A 86 15.24 -9.34 -4.26
CA MET A 86 15.42 -10.14 -3.05
C MET A 86 16.39 -9.47 -2.07
N GLN A 87 17.43 -8.78 -2.57
CA GLN A 87 18.32 -7.96 -1.75
C GLN A 87 17.53 -6.86 -1.02
N LYS A 88 16.62 -6.18 -1.72
CA LYS A 88 15.78 -5.14 -1.10
C LYS A 88 14.91 -5.70 0.04
N LEU A 89 14.41 -6.94 -0.09
CA LEU A 89 13.71 -7.61 1.00
C LEU A 89 14.66 -7.99 2.16
N ALA A 90 15.89 -8.41 1.85
CA ALA A 90 16.90 -8.74 2.85
C ALA A 90 17.36 -7.52 3.66
N ASP A 91 17.61 -6.39 2.97
CA ASP A 91 18.02 -5.11 3.58
C ASP A 91 16.97 -4.57 4.55
N ARG A 92 15.68 -4.85 4.29
CA ARG A 92 14.55 -4.50 5.17
C ARG A 92 14.21 -5.59 6.18
N GLY A 93 15.06 -6.63 6.32
CA GLY A 93 14.89 -7.68 7.30
C GLY A 93 13.69 -8.60 7.07
N ILE A 94 13.12 -8.63 5.87
CA ILE A 94 11.98 -9.50 5.53
C ILE A 94 12.46 -10.94 5.32
N ILE A 95 13.62 -11.11 4.67
CA ILE A 95 14.27 -12.39 4.49
C ILE A 95 15.68 -12.37 5.05
N HIS A 96 16.25 -13.55 5.30
CA HIS A 96 17.63 -13.70 5.71
C HIS A 96 18.20 -15.05 5.29
N HIS A 97 19.52 -15.17 5.25
CA HIS A 97 20.19 -16.46 5.13
C HIS A 97 19.94 -17.27 6.41
N VAL A 98 19.68 -18.57 6.31
CA VAL A 98 19.27 -19.41 7.46
C VAL A 98 20.30 -19.51 8.60
N CYS A 99 21.56 -19.12 8.36
CA CYS A 99 22.60 -19.00 9.39
C CYS A 99 23.05 -17.55 9.65
N ASP A 100 22.42 -16.55 9.02
CA ASP A 100 22.78 -15.12 9.06
C ASP A 100 24.25 -14.79 8.64
N GLU A 101 24.98 -15.76 8.09
CA GLU A 101 26.36 -15.59 7.61
C GLU A 101 26.50 -14.76 6.32
N HIS A 102 25.39 -14.53 5.59
CA HIS A 102 25.39 -13.83 4.31
C HIS A 102 24.39 -12.66 4.34
N LYS A 103 24.92 -11.43 4.31
CA LYS A 103 24.12 -10.21 4.20
C LYS A 103 23.63 -9.95 2.77
N GLU A 104 24.44 -10.34 1.79
CA GLU A 104 24.09 -10.23 0.38
C GLU A 104 23.27 -11.45 -0.06
N PHE A 105 22.18 -11.21 -0.77
CA PHE A 105 21.41 -12.22 -1.47
C PHE A 105 22.19 -12.70 -2.70
N LYS A 106 22.37 -14.01 -2.82
CA LYS A 106 23.18 -14.63 -3.88
C LYS A 106 22.39 -15.71 -4.60
N ASP A 107 22.40 -15.65 -5.93
CA ASP A 107 21.82 -16.66 -6.83
C ASP A 107 22.68 -17.94 -6.89
N VAL A 108 22.70 -18.64 -5.75
CA VAL A 108 23.43 -19.90 -5.54
C VAL A 108 22.55 -20.85 -4.73
N LYS A 109 23.02 -22.08 -4.49
CA LYS A 109 22.30 -23.10 -3.72
C LYS A 109 22.37 -22.86 -2.20
N LEU A 110 22.17 -21.63 -1.75
CA LEU A 110 22.07 -21.25 -0.35
C LEU A 110 20.60 -21.22 0.09
N PHE A 111 20.37 -21.49 1.37
CA PHE A 111 19.04 -21.45 1.96
C PHE A 111 18.77 -20.10 2.59
N TYR A 112 17.62 -19.53 2.25
CA TYR A 112 17.09 -18.32 2.85
C TYR A 112 15.72 -18.61 3.44
N ARG A 113 15.24 -17.71 4.30
CA ARG A 113 13.98 -17.82 5.00
C ARG A 113 13.34 -16.45 5.17
N PHE A 114 12.00 -16.40 5.17
CA PHE A 114 11.28 -15.22 5.63
C PHE A 114 11.32 -15.18 7.16
N ARG A 115 11.77 -14.07 7.74
CA ARG A 115 11.85 -13.94 9.21
C ARG A 115 10.50 -14.11 9.91
N LYS A 116 9.39 -13.89 9.18
CA LYS A 116 8.04 -14.14 9.70
C LYS A 116 7.77 -15.63 9.94
N ASP A 117 8.42 -16.53 9.19
CA ASP A 117 8.24 -17.98 9.28
C ASP A 117 9.02 -18.63 10.43
N ASP A 118 9.97 -17.92 11.05
CA ASP A 118 10.67 -18.37 12.27
C ASP A 118 10.56 -17.41 13.47
N GLY A 119 9.69 -16.40 13.37
CA GLY A 119 9.42 -15.46 14.46
C GLY A 119 10.55 -14.46 14.73
N THR A 120 11.54 -14.34 13.84
CA THR A 120 12.64 -13.35 13.97
C THR A 120 12.34 -12.01 13.31
N PHE A 121 11.14 -11.83 12.75
CA PHE A 121 10.79 -10.59 12.04
C PHE A 121 10.74 -9.41 13.02
N PRO A 122 11.44 -8.30 12.76
CA PRO A 122 11.42 -7.14 13.65
C PRO A 122 10.01 -6.56 13.73
N LEU A 123 9.44 -6.52 14.94
CA LEU A 123 8.12 -5.94 15.22
C LEU A 123 8.29 -4.64 16.01
N ASP A 124 8.94 -3.64 15.40
CA ASP A 124 8.93 -2.28 15.92
C ASP A 124 7.52 -1.66 15.84
N ASN A 125 7.36 -0.45 16.38
CA ASN A 125 6.05 0.20 16.45
C ASN A 125 5.45 0.49 15.06
N GLU A 126 6.31 0.80 14.09
CA GLU A 126 5.93 1.10 12.71
C GLU A 126 5.40 -0.16 12.02
N VAL A 127 6.16 -1.25 12.04
CA VAL A 127 5.75 -2.55 11.49
C VAL A 127 4.48 -3.06 12.15
N LYS A 128 4.36 -2.91 13.48
CA LYS A 128 3.14 -3.28 14.21
C LYS A 128 1.93 -2.47 13.74
N ALA A 129 2.11 -1.16 13.54
CA ALA A 129 1.05 -0.30 13.02
C ALA A 129 0.63 -0.73 11.61
N PHE A 130 1.59 -1.00 10.71
CA PHE A 130 1.30 -1.48 9.36
C PHE A 130 0.57 -2.82 9.35
N MET A 131 1.05 -3.81 10.11
CA MET A 131 0.37 -5.11 10.22
C MET A 131 -1.05 -4.97 10.78
N ARG A 132 -1.24 -4.09 11.77
CA ARG A 132 -2.57 -3.81 12.31
C ARG A 132 -3.44 -3.14 11.24
N GLY A 133 -2.94 -2.10 10.59
CA GLY A 133 -3.61 -1.38 9.51
C GLY A 133 -4.04 -2.27 8.35
N GLN A 134 -3.15 -3.17 7.90
CA GLN A 134 -3.46 -4.16 6.86
C GLN A 134 -4.61 -5.07 7.28
N ARG A 135 -4.56 -5.67 8.48
CA ARG A 135 -5.64 -6.54 8.97
C ARG A 135 -6.97 -5.81 9.09
N LEU A 136 -6.96 -4.58 9.58
CA LEU A 136 -8.16 -3.74 9.66
C LEU A 136 -8.72 -3.48 8.26
N TYR A 137 -7.87 -3.11 7.30
CA TYR A 137 -8.29 -2.86 5.92
C TYR A 137 -8.88 -4.10 5.26
N GLU A 138 -8.27 -5.28 5.45
CA GLU A 138 -8.79 -6.55 4.95
C GLU A 138 -10.20 -6.85 5.50
N LYS A 139 -10.42 -6.67 6.80
CA LYS A 139 -11.75 -6.82 7.43
C LYS A 139 -12.77 -5.82 6.90
N LEU A 140 -12.38 -4.54 6.77
CA LEU A 140 -13.26 -3.48 6.26
C LEU A 140 -13.63 -3.66 4.78
N MET A 141 -12.82 -4.42 4.03
CA MET A 141 -13.05 -4.72 2.63
C MET A 141 -13.87 -5.99 2.41
N SER A 142 -14.29 -6.65 3.50
CA SER A 142 -15.21 -7.78 3.45
C SER A 142 -16.60 -7.31 2.99
N PRO A 143 -17.32 -8.06 2.14
CA PRO A 143 -18.64 -7.67 1.63
C PRO A 143 -19.67 -7.36 2.72
N GLU A 144 -19.51 -7.92 3.91
CA GLU A 144 -20.39 -7.74 5.06
C GLU A 144 -20.16 -6.40 5.78
N ASN A 145 -19.05 -5.72 5.50
CA ASN A 145 -18.71 -4.46 6.13
C ASN A 145 -19.24 -3.28 5.30
N THR A 146 -20.02 -2.41 5.94
CA THR A 146 -20.65 -1.24 5.30
C THR A 146 -20.02 0.08 5.73
N LEU A 147 -18.95 0.07 6.54
CA LEU A 147 -18.38 1.28 7.13
C LEU A 147 -17.73 2.19 6.08
N LEU A 148 -17.03 1.59 5.12
CA LEU A 148 -16.34 2.31 4.05
C LEU A 148 -17.33 2.72 2.94
N GLN A 149 -17.65 4.00 2.88
CA GLN A 149 -18.65 4.54 1.95
C GLN A 149 -18.16 5.79 1.22
N PRO A 150 -18.68 6.05 0.00
CA PRO A 150 -18.53 7.35 -0.62
C PRO A 150 -19.25 8.43 0.21
N ARG A 151 -18.58 9.54 0.51
CA ARG A 151 -19.16 10.70 1.21
C ARG A 151 -18.67 12.00 0.58
N GLU A 152 -19.35 13.10 0.83
CA GLU A 152 -19.02 14.42 0.29
C GLU A 152 -18.74 15.42 1.42
N GLU A 153 -17.68 16.20 1.29
CA GLU A 153 -17.31 17.28 2.23
C GLU A 153 -16.87 18.51 1.42
N GLU A 154 -17.44 19.68 1.72
CA GLU A 154 -17.17 20.95 1.01
C GLU A 154 -17.30 20.86 -0.54
N GLY A 155 -18.24 20.05 -1.04
CA GLY A 155 -18.44 19.86 -2.49
C GLY A 155 -17.45 18.88 -3.14
N VAL A 156 -16.60 18.23 -2.35
CA VAL A 156 -15.64 17.22 -2.82
C VAL A 156 -16.11 15.83 -2.40
N LYS A 157 -16.28 14.95 -3.38
CA LYS A 157 -16.60 13.54 -3.12
C LYS A 157 -15.33 12.77 -2.79
N TYR A 158 -15.39 12.00 -1.70
CA TYR A 158 -14.35 11.09 -1.25
C TYR A 158 -14.89 9.67 -1.28
N GLU A 159 -14.10 8.75 -1.82
CA GLU A 159 -14.47 7.34 -1.94
C GLU A 159 -13.93 6.55 -0.73
N ARG A 160 -14.69 5.55 -0.28
CA ARG A 160 -14.29 4.63 0.82
C ARG A 160 -13.84 5.36 2.10
N THR A 161 -14.62 6.34 2.51
CA THR A 161 -14.45 7.07 3.77
C THR A 161 -15.11 6.36 4.95
N PHE A 162 -14.73 6.75 6.16
CA PHE A 162 -15.42 6.41 7.40
C PHE A 162 -15.50 7.63 8.33
N MET A 163 -16.54 7.72 9.15
CA MET A 163 -16.58 8.69 10.25
C MET A 163 -15.73 8.16 11.40
N ALA A 164 -14.98 9.04 12.08
CA ALA A 164 -14.13 8.62 13.20
C ALA A 164 -14.94 7.93 14.30
N SER A 165 -16.09 8.48 14.67
CA SER A 165 -16.95 7.93 15.71
C SER A 165 -17.41 6.51 15.41
N GLU A 166 -17.89 6.25 14.18
CA GLU A 166 -18.33 4.93 13.73
C GLU A 166 -17.17 3.93 13.65
N PHE A 167 -16.00 4.38 13.22
CA PHE A 167 -14.82 3.52 13.16
C PHE A 167 -14.33 3.11 14.54
N LEU A 168 -14.42 4.00 15.53
CA LEU A 168 -14.10 3.67 16.92
C LEU A 168 -15.05 2.63 17.50
N ASP A 169 -16.36 2.75 17.22
CA ASP A 169 -17.34 1.74 17.63
C ASP A 169 -17.06 0.39 16.98
N TRP A 170 -16.78 0.40 15.66
CA TRP A 170 -16.44 -0.80 14.93
C TRP A 170 -15.16 -1.47 15.47
N LEU A 171 -14.13 -0.70 15.80
CA LEU A 171 -12.88 -1.23 16.38
C LEU A 171 -13.13 -1.94 17.72
N VAL A 172 -14.02 -1.41 18.56
CA VAL A 172 -14.38 -2.06 19.83
C VAL A 172 -15.22 -3.31 19.57
N GLN A 173 -16.19 -3.24 18.66
CA GLN A 173 -17.04 -4.37 18.29
C GLN A 173 -16.25 -5.56 17.72
N GLU A 174 -15.24 -5.29 16.89
CA GLU A 174 -14.35 -6.30 16.31
C GLU A 174 -13.30 -6.85 17.29
N GLY A 175 -13.26 -6.34 18.52
CA GLY A 175 -12.24 -6.68 19.50
C GLY A 175 -10.84 -6.17 19.14
N GLU A 176 -10.75 -5.17 18.25
CA GLU A 176 -9.48 -4.55 17.87
C GLU A 176 -8.94 -3.61 18.96
N ALA A 177 -9.83 -3.13 19.83
CA ALA A 177 -9.57 -2.39 21.07
C ALA A 177 -10.59 -2.78 22.15
N THR A 178 -10.22 -2.69 23.43
CA THR A 178 -11.16 -3.03 24.52
C THR A 178 -12.02 -1.86 24.97
N THR A 179 -11.53 -0.64 24.74
CA THR A 179 -12.22 0.61 25.05
C THR A 179 -12.14 1.58 23.89
N ARG A 180 -13.08 2.53 23.85
CA ARG A 180 -13.09 3.60 22.86
C ARG A 180 -11.82 4.45 22.88
N LYS A 181 -11.25 4.67 24.07
CA LYS A 181 -9.98 5.39 24.25
C LYS A 181 -8.79 4.63 23.66
N GLU A 182 -8.75 3.31 23.83
CA GLU A 182 -7.73 2.47 23.19
C GLU A 182 -7.87 2.45 21.67
N ALA A 183 -9.11 2.45 21.16
CA ALA A 183 -9.38 2.56 19.73
C ALA A 183 -8.88 3.90 19.17
N GLU A 184 -9.07 5.00 19.90
CA GLU A 184 -8.57 6.32 19.50
C GLU A 184 -7.03 6.36 19.46
N GLN A 185 -6.36 5.80 20.48
CA GLN A 185 -4.90 5.67 20.48
C GLN A 185 -4.39 4.81 19.32
N LEU A 186 -5.13 3.76 18.95
CA LEU A 186 -4.82 2.97 17.76
C LEU A 186 -4.92 3.84 16.50
N CYS A 187 -5.98 4.62 16.33
CA CYS A 187 -6.15 5.52 15.20
C CYS A 187 -5.08 6.61 15.13
N HIS A 188 -4.65 7.18 16.27
CA HIS A 188 -3.51 8.10 16.31
C HIS A 188 -2.24 7.45 15.74
N ARG A 189 -1.93 6.22 16.16
CA ARG A 189 -0.78 5.48 15.59
C ARG A 189 -0.94 5.20 14.10
N LEU A 190 -2.13 4.80 13.65
CA LEU A 190 -2.39 4.57 12.23
C LEU A 190 -2.20 5.85 11.41
N MET A 191 -2.54 7.01 11.96
CA MET A 191 -2.34 8.30 11.31
C MET A 191 -0.88 8.75 11.32
N GLU A 192 -0.18 8.55 12.43
CA GLU A 192 1.26 8.83 12.60
C GLU A 192 2.09 8.10 11.54
N TYR A 193 1.77 6.84 11.25
CA TYR A 193 2.42 6.04 10.22
C TYR A 193 1.78 6.16 8.83
N GLY A 194 0.89 7.13 8.61
CA GLY A 194 0.32 7.44 7.31
C GLY A 194 -0.59 6.36 6.71
N ILE A 195 -1.13 5.46 7.54
CA ILE A 195 -2.02 4.38 7.10
C ILE A 195 -3.43 4.93 6.85
N ILE A 196 -3.89 5.82 7.74
CA ILE A 196 -5.14 6.57 7.60
C ILE A 196 -4.86 8.07 7.62
N GLN A 197 -5.77 8.86 7.07
CA GLN A 197 -5.68 10.33 7.09
C GLN A 197 -7.06 10.96 7.15
N HIS A 198 -7.13 12.20 7.63
CA HIS A 198 -8.30 13.04 7.40
C HIS A 198 -8.43 13.31 5.90
N VAL A 199 -9.65 13.30 5.35
CA VAL A 199 -9.87 13.42 3.91
C VAL A 199 -9.28 14.71 3.31
N SER A 200 -9.32 15.83 4.05
CA SER A 200 -8.71 17.10 3.66
C SER A 200 -7.26 17.30 4.14
N ASN A 201 -6.70 16.35 4.89
CA ASN A 201 -5.37 16.41 5.50
C ASN A 201 -5.13 17.64 6.42
N LYS A 202 -6.20 18.13 7.08
CA LYS A 202 -6.15 19.31 7.97
C LYS A 202 -6.31 19.00 9.45
N HIS A 203 -6.77 17.80 9.81
CA HIS A 203 -7.17 17.47 11.18
C HIS A 203 -6.43 16.23 11.70
N PRO A 204 -6.03 16.23 12.98
CA PRO A 204 -5.62 14.99 13.64
C PRO A 204 -6.82 14.05 13.77
N PHE A 205 -6.57 12.79 14.17
CA PHE A 205 -7.67 11.90 14.50
C PHE A 205 -8.34 12.37 15.79
N VAL A 206 -9.66 12.54 15.75
CA VAL A 206 -10.47 12.91 16.92
C VAL A 206 -11.82 12.22 16.83
N ASP A 207 -12.29 11.70 17.97
CA ASP A 207 -13.62 11.09 18.08
C ASP A 207 -14.71 12.10 17.73
N SER A 208 -15.20 12.01 16.50
CA SER A 208 -16.06 13.01 15.87
C SER A 208 -16.72 12.45 14.62
N ASN A 209 -17.53 13.27 13.96
CA ASN A 209 -18.11 12.95 12.65
C ASN A 209 -17.22 13.37 11.47
N LEU A 210 -15.96 13.73 11.73
CA LEU A 210 -15.01 14.04 10.66
C LEU A 210 -14.72 12.79 9.83
N LEU A 211 -14.44 13.01 8.55
CA LEU A 211 -14.21 11.95 7.57
C LEU A 211 -12.73 11.61 7.47
N TYR A 212 -12.46 10.31 7.50
CA TYR A 212 -11.12 9.76 7.33
C TYR A 212 -11.14 8.68 6.25
N GLN A 213 -9.96 8.40 5.69
CA GLN A 213 -9.76 7.38 4.68
C GLN A 213 -8.44 6.66 4.88
N PHE A 214 -8.35 5.42 4.41
CA PHE A 214 -7.07 4.73 4.28
C PHE A 214 -6.30 5.34 3.11
N ARG A 215 -5.03 5.70 3.32
CA ARG A 215 -4.12 6.09 2.23
C ARG A 215 -3.63 4.88 1.47
N MET A 216 -3.47 3.77 2.19
CA MET A 216 -2.87 2.56 1.69
C MET A 216 -3.93 1.64 1.09
N ASN A 217 -3.75 1.26 -0.17
CA ASN A 217 -4.52 0.17 -0.76
C ASN A 217 -3.82 -1.17 -0.52
N PHE A 218 -4.13 -1.80 0.61
CA PHE A 218 -3.54 -3.10 0.98
C PHE A 218 -4.01 -4.26 0.10
N ARG A 219 -5.14 -4.10 -0.63
CA ARG A 219 -5.64 -5.12 -1.58
C ARG A 219 -4.99 -5.05 -2.96
N ARG A 220 -4.28 -3.96 -3.28
CA ARG A 220 -3.56 -3.86 -4.56
C ARG A 220 -2.49 -4.95 -4.59
N ARG A 221 -2.62 -5.89 -5.52
CA ARG A 221 -1.53 -6.80 -5.89
C ARG A 221 -0.47 -5.97 -6.60
N ARG A 222 0.63 -5.69 -5.91
CA ARG A 222 1.78 -4.98 -6.49
C ARG A 222 2.72 -6.00 -7.10
N ARG A 223 3.29 -5.69 -8.26
CA ARG A 223 4.32 -6.56 -8.83
C ARG A 223 5.62 -6.36 -8.05
N LEU A 224 6.39 -7.42 -7.85
CA LEU A 224 7.65 -7.32 -7.11
C LEU A 224 8.59 -6.28 -7.74
N MET A 225 8.63 -6.23 -9.09
CA MET A 225 9.40 -5.25 -9.86
C MET A 225 9.10 -3.77 -9.54
N GLU A 226 7.90 -3.43 -9.03
CA GLU A 226 7.56 -2.05 -8.64
C GLU A 226 8.46 -1.56 -7.50
N LEU A 227 9.01 -2.47 -6.68
CA LEU A 227 9.93 -2.12 -5.62
C LEU A 227 11.24 -1.50 -6.14
N LEU A 228 11.65 -1.71 -7.39
CA LEU A 228 12.88 -1.11 -7.92
C LEU A 228 12.66 0.31 -8.45
N ASN A 229 11.42 0.74 -8.64
CA ASN A 229 11.14 2.01 -9.29
C ASN A 229 11.11 3.15 -8.26
N GLU A 230 12.25 3.80 -8.03
CA GLU A 230 12.34 4.93 -7.09
C GLU A 230 11.56 6.17 -7.53
N LYS A 231 11.19 6.24 -8.82
CA LYS A 231 10.61 7.43 -9.48
C LYS A 231 9.08 7.38 -9.67
N SER A 232 8.40 6.28 -9.37
CA SER A 232 6.96 6.13 -9.67
C SER A 232 5.99 6.63 -8.61
N SER A 233 6.42 7.37 -7.58
CA SER A 233 5.46 8.09 -6.71
C SER A 233 5.25 9.55 -7.10
N SER A 234 5.96 10.07 -8.10
CA SER A 234 5.93 11.51 -8.46
C SER A 234 5.31 11.80 -9.83
N GLN A 235 4.97 10.77 -10.62
CA GLN A 235 4.37 10.91 -11.95
C GLN A 235 3.18 9.96 -12.17
N GLU A 236 2.51 9.56 -11.08
CA GLU A 236 1.07 9.30 -11.18
C GLU A 236 0.38 10.65 -11.00
N THR A 237 -0.24 11.13 -12.07
CA THR A 237 -1.01 12.37 -12.17
C THR A 237 -2.16 12.42 -11.17
N HIS A 238 -1.94 12.65 -9.88
CA HIS A 238 -3.02 12.86 -8.91
C HIS A 238 -4.16 11.80 -8.98
N ASP A 239 -3.83 10.62 -9.49
CA ASP A 239 -4.73 9.49 -9.79
C ASP A 239 -4.39 8.35 -8.81
N SER A 240 -4.15 8.74 -7.55
CA SER A 240 -4.67 7.89 -6.50
C SER A 240 -6.17 7.76 -6.80
N PRO A 241 -6.75 6.55 -6.88
CA PRO A 241 -8.20 6.39 -7.03
C PRO A 241 -8.99 7.01 -5.85
N PHE A 242 -8.30 7.67 -4.92
CA PHE A 242 -8.76 8.30 -3.70
C PHE A 242 -8.63 9.85 -3.70
N CYS A 243 -8.18 10.48 -4.79
CA CYS A 243 -8.19 11.94 -4.93
C CYS A 243 -8.88 12.33 -6.25
N LEU A 244 -10.16 12.69 -6.19
CA LEU A 244 -10.90 13.08 -7.40
C LEU A 244 -10.43 14.43 -7.96
N ARG A 245 -10.39 14.45 -9.29
CA ARG A 245 -10.28 15.59 -10.19
C ARG A 245 -11.36 16.63 -9.86
N LYS A 246 -10.95 17.87 -9.59
CA LYS A 246 -11.86 19.02 -9.50
C LYS A 246 -12.43 19.28 -10.91
N GLN A 247 -13.62 18.78 -11.20
CA GLN A 247 -14.36 19.25 -12.37
C GLN A 247 -14.76 20.70 -12.10
N SER A 248 -14.08 21.65 -12.74
CA SER A 248 -14.48 23.06 -12.70
C SER A 248 -15.79 23.22 -13.47
N HIS A 249 -16.86 23.51 -12.73
CA HIS A 249 -17.99 24.24 -13.28
C HIS A 249 -17.50 25.65 -13.66
N ASP A 250 -17.28 25.88 -14.95
CA ASP A 250 -17.77 27.04 -15.72
C ASP A 250 -16.92 27.27 -16.97
N ASN A 251 -17.53 27.09 -18.15
CA ASN A 251 -17.49 28.15 -19.14
C ASN A 251 -18.64 28.01 -20.15
N ARG A 252 -19.56 28.97 -20.11
CA ARG A 252 -20.41 29.32 -21.26
C ARG A 252 -19.50 29.55 -22.47
N LYS A 253 -19.77 28.87 -23.59
CA LYS A 253 -19.73 29.48 -24.93
C LYS A 253 -20.63 28.70 -25.88
N SER A 254 -21.55 29.46 -26.44
CA SER A 254 -22.47 29.11 -27.52
C SER A 254 -21.71 28.64 -28.75
N THR A 255 -22.09 27.48 -29.30
CA THR A 255 -22.06 27.24 -30.75
C THR A 255 -23.27 26.40 -31.14
N SER A 256 -24.17 27.04 -31.88
CA SER A 256 -25.28 26.48 -32.62
C SER A 256 -24.87 25.32 -33.53
N PHE A 257 -25.64 24.24 -33.59
CA PHE A 257 -25.88 23.52 -34.86
C PHE A 257 -27.17 22.69 -34.80
N MET A 258 -27.86 22.63 -35.93
CA MET A 258 -29.29 22.33 -36.06
C MET A 258 -29.67 20.85 -35.92
N SER A 259 -30.84 20.60 -35.30
CA SER A 259 -31.51 19.30 -35.26
C SER A 259 -32.16 18.97 -36.61
N GLY A 260 -31.53 18.08 -37.38
CA GLY A 260 -32.14 17.38 -38.51
C GLY A 260 -32.70 16.04 -38.07
N ARG A 261 -34.02 15.87 -38.16
CA ARG A 261 -34.72 14.58 -38.00
C ARG A 261 -34.32 13.62 -39.12
N SER A 262 -34.11 12.35 -38.81
CA SER A 262 -34.64 11.22 -39.59
C SER A 262 -34.36 9.89 -38.87
N VAL A 263 -35.43 9.20 -38.51
CA VAL A 263 -35.46 7.77 -38.22
C VAL A 263 -35.65 7.07 -39.57
N PRO A 264 -35.06 5.88 -39.81
CA PRO A 264 -35.95 4.72 -39.98
C PRO A 264 -35.42 3.37 -39.48
N LEU A 265 -36.37 2.62 -38.90
CA LEU A 265 -36.76 1.21 -39.12
C LEU A 265 -35.71 0.07 -39.20
N LEU A 266 -35.94 -0.87 -38.26
CA LEU A 266 -35.97 -2.34 -38.37
C LEU A 266 -35.13 -3.04 -39.46
N SER A 267 -34.27 -3.94 -38.98
CA SER A 267 -34.15 -5.31 -39.53
C SER A 267 -33.67 -6.25 -38.42
N GLN A 268 -34.54 -7.18 -38.03
CA GLN A 268 -34.15 -8.40 -37.33
C GLN A 268 -33.50 -9.34 -38.34
N SER A 269 -32.42 -10.03 -37.96
CA SER A 269 -32.28 -11.48 -38.16
C SER A 269 -30.91 -12.01 -37.73
N HIS A 270 -30.94 -13.29 -37.39
CA HIS A 270 -29.87 -14.28 -37.25
C HIS A 270 -29.43 -14.68 -35.84
N ASP A 271 -30.04 -15.80 -35.44
CA ASP A 271 -29.51 -16.91 -34.67
C ASP A 271 -28.00 -17.12 -34.83
N PHE A 272 -27.33 -17.54 -33.75
CA PHE A 272 -26.55 -18.78 -33.77
C PHE A 272 -26.41 -19.36 -32.36
N VAL A 273 -26.82 -20.63 -32.28
CA VAL A 273 -26.59 -21.60 -31.21
C VAL A 273 -25.15 -22.10 -31.30
N PHE A 274 -24.40 -22.07 -30.21
CA PHE A 274 -23.68 -23.17 -29.54
C PHE A 274 -22.84 -22.61 -28.38
#